data_AF-A0A662REQ8-F1
#
_entry.id   AF-A0A662REQ8-F1
#
_cell.length_a   1.000
_cell.length_b   1.000
_cell.length_c   1.000
_cell.angle_alpha   90.00
_cell.angle_beta   90.00
_cell.angle_gamma   90.00
#
_symmetry.space_group_name_H-M   'P 1'
#
loop_
_entity.id
_entity.type
_entity.pdbx_description
1 polymer ?
#
loop_
_entity_poly.entity_id
_entity_poly.type
_entity_poly.pdbx_seq_one_letter_code
_entity_poly.pdbx_strand_id
1 'polypeptide(L)'
;MIEREALDFAIEMGGGVLGQFVNIIRNSAIYALQDGDDCIKKWHIELYVHKERRSFDRFLSYDDIEFLKAIRDNKDARDGNTLLMLLHSLSILEYQNDNNWFDVNPIIVPLLEK
;
A
#
# COMPACT_ATOMS: atom_id res chain seq x y z
N MET A 1 -21.53 -3.74 5.20
CA MET A 1 -21.13 -5.09 4.78
C MET A 1 -19.99 -4.97 3.76
N ILE A 2 -19.19 -6.00 3.48
CA ILE A 2 -18.08 -5.95 2.51
C ILE A 2 -18.21 -7.16 1.59
N GLU A 3 -18.14 -6.95 0.27
CA GLU A 3 -18.12 -8.05 -0.69
C GLU A 3 -16.81 -8.84 -0.60
N ARG A 4 -16.86 -10.15 -0.88
CA ARG A 4 -15.68 -11.02 -0.76
C ARG A 4 -14.51 -10.52 -1.60
N GLU A 5 -14.75 -10.17 -2.86
CA GLU A 5 -13.71 -9.67 -3.76
C GLU A 5 -13.11 -8.34 -3.27
N ALA A 6 -13.95 -7.46 -2.68
CA ALA A 6 -13.50 -6.21 -2.09
C ALA A 6 -12.62 -6.45 -0.85
N LEU A 7 -12.99 -7.44 -0.03
CA LEU A 7 -12.23 -7.83 1.14
C LEU A 7 -10.87 -8.42 0.75
N ASP A 8 -10.85 -9.35 -0.20
CA ASP A 8 -9.62 -9.99 -0.69
C ASP A 8 -8.65 -8.94 -1.26
N PHE A 9 -9.17 -8.02 -2.07
CA PHE A 9 -8.37 -6.93 -2.62
C PHE A 9 -7.87 -5.95 -1.54
N ALA A 10 -8.67 -5.64 -0.52
CA ALA A 10 -8.25 -4.80 0.59
C ALA A 10 -7.15 -5.48 1.45
N ILE A 11 -7.23 -6.80 1.63
CA ILE A 11 -6.19 -7.59 2.32
C ILE A 11 -4.87 -7.49 1.54
N GLU A 12 -4.92 -7.69 0.23
CA GLU A 12 -3.74 -7.57 -0.65
C GLU A 12 -3.14 -6.16 -0.57
N MET A 13 -3.95 -5.13 -0.73
CA MET A 13 -3.51 -3.73 -0.68
C MET A 13 -3.06 -3.27 0.72
N GLY A 14 -3.47 -4.00 1.76
CA GLY A 14 -3.04 -3.76 3.14
C GLY A 14 -1.62 -4.21 3.44
N GLY A 15 -1.01 -5.06 2.60
CA GLY A 15 0.38 -5.50 2.76
C GLY A 15 0.67 -6.13 4.13
N GLY A 16 -0.31 -6.84 4.72
CA GLY A 16 -0.15 -7.41 6.07
C GLY A 16 -0.13 -6.40 7.22
N VAL A 17 -0.23 -5.09 6.95
CA VAL A 17 -0.24 -4.05 7.98
C VAL A 17 -1.68 -3.75 8.39
N LEU A 18 -2.07 -4.16 9.60
CA LEU A 18 -3.45 -4.01 10.10
C LEU A 18 -3.94 -2.55 10.07
N GLY A 19 -3.07 -1.60 10.42
CA GLY A 19 -3.41 -0.18 10.37
C GLY A 19 -3.75 0.31 8.97
N GLN A 20 -3.00 -0.14 7.96
CA GLN A 20 -3.25 0.17 6.56
C GLN A 20 -4.55 -0.48 6.07
N PHE A 21 -4.76 -1.75 6.40
CA PHE A 21 -6.01 -2.46 6.10
C PHE A 21 -7.25 -1.74 6.67
N VAL A 22 -7.22 -1.37 7.96
CA VAL A 22 -8.33 -0.63 8.59
C VAL A 22 -8.57 0.73 7.93
N ASN A 23 -7.50 1.43 7.53
CA ASN A 23 -7.63 2.70 6.81
C ASN A 23 -8.26 2.52 5.42
N ILE A 24 -7.88 1.47 4.67
CA ILE A 24 -8.49 1.13 3.38
C ILE A 24 -9.98 0.89 3.58
N ILE A 25 -10.37 -0.01 4.48
CA ILE A 25 -11.78 -0.34 4.73
C ILE A 25 -12.58 0.89 5.17
N ARG A 26 -12.04 1.70 6.09
CA ARG A 26 -12.71 2.91 6.58
C ARG A 26 -12.99 3.91 5.45
N ASN A 27 -12.01 4.22 4.62
CA ASN A 27 -12.18 5.20 3.56
C ASN A 27 -13.09 4.66 2.44
N SER A 28 -13.01 3.38 2.11
CA SER A 28 -13.91 2.77 1.14
C SER A 28 -15.35 2.63 1.64
N ALA A 29 -15.56 2.51 2.95
CA ALA A 29 -16.90 2.60 3.53
C ALA A 29 -17.53 4.00 3.33
N ILE A 30 -16.71 5.06 3.38
CA ILE A 30 -17.18 6.42 3.09
C ILE A 30 -17.63 6.54 1.64
N TYR A 31 -16.90 5.94 0.69
CA TYR A 31 -17.31 5.90 -0.72
C TYR A 31 -18.62 5.14 -0.91
N ALA A 32 -18.73 3.91 -0.38
CA ALA A 32 -19.97 3.14 -0.45
C ALA A 32 -21.18 3.90 0.13
N LEU A 33 -21.00 4.61 1.25
CA LEU A 33 -22.04 5.44 1.83
C LEU A 33 -22.44 6.61 0.93
N GLN A 34 -21.47 7.28 0.29
CA GLN A 34 -21.72 8.38 -0.66
C GLN A 34 -22.49 7.91 -1.89
N ASP A 35 -22.21 6.69 -2.34
CA ASP A 35 -22.84 6.09 -3.52
C ASP A 35 -24.19 5.43 -3.21
N GLY A 36 -24.59 5.39 -1.93
CA GLY A 36 -25.86 4.81 -1.47
C GLY A 36 -25.86 3.27 -1.48
N ASP A 37 -24.68 2.65 -1.53
CA ASP A 37 -24.52 1.21 -1.51
C ASP A 37 -24.65 0.64 -0.08
N ASP A 38 -25.22 -0.56 0.02
CA ASP A 38 -25.39 -1.31 1.27
C ASP A 38 -24.10 -2.03 1.73
N CYS A 39 -23.13 -2.14 0.83
CA CYS A 39 -21.88 -2.82 1.05
C CYS A 39 -20.70 -2.19 0.29
N ILE A 40 -19.50 -2.44 0.81
CA ILE A 40 -18.26 -2.06 0.15
C ILE A 40 -17.99 -3.07 -0.97
N LYS A 41 -18.16 -2.61 -2.20
CA LYS A 41 -17.72 -3.26 -3.44
C LYS A 41 -16.24 -2.99 -3.75
N LYS A 42 -15.64 -3.81 -4.61
CA LYS A 42 -14.20 -3.73 -4.96
C LYS A 42 -13.79 -2.36 -5.49
N TRP A 43 -14.61 -1.75 -6.34
CA TRP A 43 -14.28 -0.46 -6.95
C TRP A 43 -14.16 0.68 -5.93
N HIS A 44 -14.84 0.62 -4.78
CA HIS A 44 -14.63 1.59 -3.69
C HIS A 44 -13.22 1.46 -3.06
N ILE A 45 -12.70 0.24 -3.01
CA ILE A 45 -11.32 -0.04 -2.58
C ILE A 45 -10.35 0.48 -3.64
N GLU A 46 -10.60 0.18 -4.92
CA GLU A 46 -9.80 0.69 -6.03
C GLU A 46 -9.74 2.22 -6.04
N LEU A 47 -10.87 2.90 -5.85
CA LEU A 47 -10.93 4.36 -5.80
C LEU A 47 -10.02 4.93 -4.70
N TYR A 48 -10.08 4.35 -3.49
CA TYR A 48 -9.20 4.74 -2.39
C TYR A 48 -7.73 4.47 -2.73
N VAL A 49 -7.41 3.26 -3.17
CA VAL A 49 -6.04 2.83 -3.50
C VAL A 49 -5.44 3.67 -4.62
N HIS A 50 -6.21 4.02 -5.65
CA HIS A 50 -5.78 4.90 -6.72
C HIS A 50 -5.47 6.32 -6.22
N LYS A 51 -6.31 6.85 -5.32
CA LYS A 51 -6.08 8.15 -4.71
C LYS A 51 -4.84 8.13 -3.83
N GLU A 52 -4.66 7.08 -3.03
CA GLU A 52 -3.52 6.91 -2.14
C GLU A 52 -2.22 6.76 -2.94
N ARG A 53 -2.21 5.93 -3.99
CA ARG A 53 -1.07 5.76 -4.91
C ARG A 53 -0.59 7.09 -5.50
N ARG A 54 -1.50 7.98 -5.89
CA ARG A 54 -1.13 9.32 -6.38
C ARG A 54 -0.46 10.18 -5.32
N SER A 55 -0.73 9.95 -4.04
CA SER A 55 0.00 10.64 -2.96
C SER A 55 1.45 10.21 -2.95
N PHE A 56 1.73 8.91 -3.08
CA PHE A 56 3.10 8.38 -3.21
C PHE A 56 3.84 8.91 -4.44
N ASP A 57 3.19 8.85 -5.60
CA ASP A 57 3.78 9.26 -6.89
C ASP A 57 4.31 10.71 -6.90
N ARG A 58 3.78 11.58 -6.04
CA ARG A 58 4.19 13.00 -5.97
C ARG A 58 5.54 13.23 -5.30
N PHE A 59 6.03 12.29 -4.50
CA PHE A 59 7.26 12.48 -3.72
C PHE A 59 8.34 11.43 -3.98
N LEU A 60 8.02 10.35 -4.70
CA LEU A 60 9.01 9.35 -5.11
C LEU A 60 9.84 9.89 -6.29
N SER A 61 11.15 9.99 -6.11
CA SER A 61 12.09 10.29 -7.18
C SER A 61 12.41 9.04 -8.00
N TYR A 62 13.13 9.23 -9.12
CA TYR A 62 13.64 8.11 -9.91
C TYR A 62 14.55 7.19 -9.07
N ASP A 63 15.45 7.77 -8.29
CA ASP A 63 16.37 7.01 -7.44
C ASP A 63 15.62 6.22 -6.35
N ASP A 64 14.54 6.78 -5.80
CA ASP A 64 13.67 6.06 -4.87
C ASP A 64 13.00 4.86 -5.54
N ILE A 65 12.53 5.00 -6.78
CA ILE A 65 11.93 3.90 -7.54
C ILE A 65 12.94 2.79 -7.79
N GLU A 66 14.17 3.11 -8.19
CA GLU A 66 15.23 2.11 -8.40
C GLU A 66 15.59 1.40 -7.09
N PHE A 67 15.62 2.12 -5.97
CA PHE A 67 15.83 1.52 -4.65
C PHE A 67 14.67 0.59 -4.24
N LEU A 68 13.41 1.00 -4.48
CA LEU A 68 12.23 0.18 -4.22
C LEU A 68 12.21 -1.10 -5.06
N LYS A 69 12.64 -1.04 -6.34
CA LYS A 69 12.81 -2.24 -7.19
C LYS A 69 13.81 -3.22 -6.56
N ALA A 70 14.96 -2.72 -6.12
CA ALA A 70 15.97 -3.57 -5.48
C ALA A 70 15.46 -4.25 -4.20
N ILE A 71 14.64 -3.55 -3.40
CA ILE A 71 14.00 -4.13 -2.21
C ILE A 71 12.95 -5.17 -2.59
N ARG A 72 12.12 -4.91 -3.61
CA ARG A 72 11.11 -5.86 -4.09
C ARG A 72 11.74 -7.20 -4.47
N ASP A 73 12.92 -7.16 -5.07
CA ASP A 73 13.64 -8.35 -5.54
C ASP A 73 14.38 -9.08 -4.41
N ASN A 74 15.07 -8.34 -3.55
CA ASN A 74 15.98 -8.93 -2.57
C ASN A 74 15.38 -9.07 -1.16
N LYS A 75 14.23 -8.42 -0.89
CA LYS A 75 13.54 -8.35 0.41
C LYS A 75 14.40 -7.82 1.56
N ASP A 76 15.50 -7.16 1.22
CA ASP A 76 16.51 -6.67 2.14
C ASP A 76 16.84 -5.22 1.80
N ALA A 77 17.14 -4.45 2.83
CA ALA A 77 17.49 -3.05 2.73
C ALA A 77 18.59 -2.73 3.75
N ARG A 78 19.64 -2.04 3.30
CA ARG A 78 20.70 -1.58 4.20
C ARG A 78 20.32 -0.26 4.86
N ASP A 79 20.81 -0.07 6.08
CA ASP A 79 20.62 1.14 6.87
C ASP A 79 21.02 2.40 6.10
N GLY A 80 20.21 3.46 6.22
CA GLY A 80 20.47 4.75 5.59
C GLY A 80 19.27 5.69 5.62
N ASN A 81 19.51 6.96 5.31
CA ASN A 81 18.47 8.00 5.33
C ASN A 81 17.33 7.70 4.34
N THR A 82 17.64 7.14 3.16
CA THR A 82 16.63 6.76 2.16
C THR A 82 15.68 5.67 2.68
N LEU A 83 16.20 4.61 3.29
CA LEU A 83 15.36 3.56 3.90
C LEU A 83 14.44 4.14 4.97
N LEU A 84 14.98 4.98 5.86
CA LEU A 84 14.21 5.62 6.91
C LEU A 84 13.08 6.51 6.34
N MET A 85 13.37 7.32 5.32
CA MET A 85 12.37 8.14 4.63
C MET A 85 11.27 7.30 3.97
N LEU A 86 11.65 6.18 3.34
CA LEU A 86 10.70 5.30 2.65
C LEU A 86 9.85 4.46 3.62
N LEU A 87 10.38 4.11 4.79
CA LEU A 87 9.61 3.54 5.92
C LEU A 87 8.63 4.56 6.50
N HIS A 88 9.08 5.80 6.76
CA HIS A 88 8.21 6.86 7.28
C HIS A 88 7.05 7.21 6.34
N SER A 89 7.31 7.18 5.03
CA SER A 89 6.28 7.39 4.01
C SER A 89 5.40 6.16 3.77
N LEU A 90 5.70 5.01 4.40
CA LEU A 90 5.07 3.71 4.14
C LEU A 90 5.21 3.25 2.67
N SER A 91 6.24 3.71 1.96
CA SER A 91 6.57 3.19 0.63
C SER A 91 7.18 1.78 0.75
N ILE A 92 7.84 1.52 1.87
CA ILE A 92 8.33 0.22 2.31
C ILE A 92 7.57 -0.19 3.57
N LEU A 93 7.31 -1.49 3.69
CA LEU A 93 6.77 -2.13 4.87
C LEU A 93 7.86 -3.02 5.49
N GLU A 94 7.99 -2.97 6.82
CA GLU A 94 8.89 -3.84 7.58
C GLU A 94 8.08 -4.96 8.24
N TYR A 95 8.56 -6.19 8.13
CA TYR A 95 7.95 -7.37 8.72
C TYR A 95 8.91 -7.99 9.74
N GLN A 96 8.43 -8.12 10.97
CA GLN A 96 9.21 -8.63 12.10
C GLN A 96 8.84 -10.10 12.33
N ASN A 97 9.61 -11.00 11.73
CA ASN A 97 9.58 -12.45 11.99
C ASN A 97 10.91 -12.86 12.68
N ASP A 98 11.47 -14.03 12.34
CA ASP A 98 12.76 -14.49 12.87
C ASP A 98 13.93 -13.58 12.45
N ASN A 99 13.83 -12.97 11.26
CA ASN A 99 14.67 -11.86 10.81
C ASN A 99 13.76 -10.78 10.23
N ASN A 100 14.10 -9.51 10.44
CA ASN A 100 13.38 -8.41 9.82
C ASN A 100 13.64 -8.46 8.30
N TRP A 101 12.58 -8.28 7.53
CA TRP A 101 12.66 -8.17 6.08
C TRP A 101 11.71 -7.09 5.59
N PHE A 102 11.96 -6.62 4.39
CA PHE A 102 11.26 -5.47 3.82
C PHE A 102 10.53 -5.86 2.55
N ASP A 103 9.39 -5.24 2.32
CA ASP A 103 8.74 -5.28 1.01
C ASP A 103 8.20 -3.92 0.62
N VAL A 104 7.95 -3.76 -0.67
CA VAL A 104 7.29 -2.57 -1.20
C VAL A 104 5.82 -2.61 -0.83
N ASN A 105 5.27 -1.47 -0.41
CA ASN A 105 3.85 -1.35 -0.15
C ASN A 105 3.04 -1.71 -1.41
N PRO A 106 2.10 -2.68 -1.36
CA PRO A 106 1.35 -3.14 -2.52
C PRO A 106 0.63 -2.02 -3.29
N ILE A 107 0.22 -0.95 -2.60
CA ILE A 107 -0.40 0.21 -3.23
C ILE A 107 0.50 0.83 -4.30
N ILE A 108 1.82 0.87 -4.09
CA ILE A 108 2.75 1.57 -4.98
C ILE A 108 3.45 0.66 -5.99
N VAL A 109 3.25 -0.66 -5.92
CA VAL A 109 3.86 -1.63 -6.85
C VAL A 109 3.67 -1.22 -8.33
N PRO A 110 2.49 -0.75 -8.78
CA PRO A 110 2.32 -0.32 -10.17
C PRO A 110 3.15 0.91 -10.57
N LEU A 111 3.68 1.68 -9.61
CA LEU A 111 4.57 2.82 -9.90
C LEU A 111 5.99 2.37 -10.26
N LEU A 112 6.38 1.13 -9.88
CA LEU A 112 7.70 0.58 -10.17
C LEU A 112 7.85 0.12 -11.62
N GLU A 113 6.75 -0.02 -12.35
CA GLU A 113 6.73 -0.51 -13.74
C GLU A 113 6.70 0.64 -14.76
N LYS A 114 6.80 1.89 -14.29
CA LYS A 114 7.01 3.07 -15.14
C LYS A 114 8.42 3.08 -15.73
#